data_AF-A0A534ZMS3-F1
#
_entry.id   AF-A0A534ZMS3-F1
#
_cell.length_a   1.000
_cell.length_b   1.000
_cell.length_c   1.000
_cell.angle_alpha   90.00
_cell.angle_beta   90.00
_cell.angle_gamma   90.00
#
_symmetry.space_group_name_H-M   'P 1'
#
loop_
_entity.id
_entity.type
_entity.pdbx_description
1 polymer ?
#
loop_
_entity_poly.entity_id
_entity_poly.type
_entity_poly.pdbx_seq_one_letter_code
_entity_poly.pdbx_strand_id
1 'polypeptide(L)'
;MNAEWASIRARVVSAGDEWPGELQRAGELTPYAAETICDDALRAGPGARLEITVAAGTDDAGLDRVQDQFAWLRARSIEVEVHRDYRGRPLRAHPDVAA
;
A
#
# COMPACT_ATOMS: atom_id res chain seq x y z
N MET A 1 23.87 7.40 1.51
CA MET A 1 22.98 6.24 1.31
C MET A 1 21.65 6.82 0.86
N ASN A 2 21.42 6.85 -0.46
CA ASN A 2 20.28 7.53 -1.05
C ASN A 2 19.03 6.69 -0.82
N ALA A 3 18.10 7.17 -0.01
CA ALA A 3 16.73 6.65 -0.03
C ALA A 3 16.05 7.23 -1.28
N GLU A 4 16.44 6.73 -2.46
CA GLU A 4 15.75 7.00 -3.71
C GLU A 4 14.43 6.22 -3.81
N TRP A 5 14.20 5.28 -2.88
CA TRP A 5 12.99 4.46 -2.81
C TRP A 5 12.21 4.79 -1.54
N ALA A 6 10.96 5.20 -1.71
CA ALA A 6 10.08 5.48 -0.60
C ALA A 6 9.64 4.15 0.03
N SER A 7 9.87 3.96 1.34
CA SER A 7 9.26 2.85 2.06
C SER A 7 7.74 3.04 2.10
N ILE A 8 7.00 1.99 1.74
CA ILE A 8 5.54 1.98 1.74
C ILE A 8 5.01 0.77 2.51
N ARG A 9 3.77 0.90 2.96
CA ARG A 9 2.95 -0.19 3.45
C ARG A 9 1.63 -0.16 2.69
N ALA A 10 1.40 -1.14 1.84
CA ALA A 10 0.12 -1.39 1.21
C ALA A 10 -0.68 -2.43 2.01
N ARG A 11 -1.98 -2.23 2.14
CA ARG A 11 -2.92 -3.14 2.74
C ARG A 11 -4.10 -3.31 1.79
N VAL A 12 -4.31 -4.52 1.33
CA VAL A 12 -5.43 -4.89 0.46
C VAL A 12 -6.44 -5.65 1.32
N VAL A 13 -7.66 -5.14 1.39
CA VAL A 13 -8.78 -5.77 2.08
C VAL A 13 -9.72 -6.30 1.01
N SER A 14 -9.81 -7.63 0.90
CA SER A 14 -10.73 -8.27 -0.03
C SER A 14 -12.17 -8.20 0.49
N ALA A 15 -13.11 -7.87 -0.38
CA ALA A 15 -14.55 -7.92 -0.07
C ALA A 15 -15.22 -9.21 -0.55
N GLY A 16 -14.51 -10.04 -1.33
CA GLY A 16 -15.01 -11.29 -1.88
C GLY A 16 -14.85 -12.49 -0.95
N ASP A 17 -15.74 -13.48 -1.13
CA ASP A 17 -15.74 -14.77 -0.43
C ASP A 17 -14.58 -15.70 -0.88
N GLU A 18 -14.00 -15.42 -2.06
CA GLU A 18 -12.90 -16.20 -2.65
C GLU A 18 -11.59 -16.09 -1.86
N TRP A 19 -11.39 -14.98 -1.13
CA TRP A 19 -10.24 -14.82 -0.24
C TRP A 19 -10.61 -13.98 0.98
N PRO A 20 -11.16 -14.61 2.05
CA PRO A 20 -11.47 -13.90 3.27
C PRO A 20 -10.15 -13.56 3.99
N GLY A 21 -9.64 -12.34 3.80
CA GLY A 21 -8.40 -11.90 4.44
C GLY A 21 -7.93 -10.51 4.03
N GLU A 22 -7.04 -9.96 4.85
CA GLU A 22 -6.26 -8.76 4.54
C GLU A 22 -4.84 -9.15 4.11
N LEU A 23 -4.38 -8.62 2.98
CA LEU A 23 -3.00 -8.78 2.51
C LEU A 23 -2.22 -7.51 2.84
N GLN A 24 -1.18 -7.64 3.67
CA GLN A 24 -0.29 -6.54 4.00
C GLN A 24 1.06 -6.72 3.27
N ARG A 25 1.46 -5.70 2.52
CA ARG A 25 2.75 -5.60 1.83
C ARG A 25 3.50 -4.40 2.39
N ALA A 26 4.63 -4.62 3.06
CA ALA A 26 5.54 -3.56 3.47
C ALA A 26 6.88 -3.72 2.76
N GLY A 27 7.42 -2.63 2.23
CA GLY A 27 8.67 -2.67 1.48
C GLY A 27 8.96 -1.35 0.77
N GLU A 28 9.90 -1.39 -0.15
CA GLU A 28 10.28 -0.22 -0.96
C GLU A 28 9.32 -0.09 -2.15
N LEU A 29 8.85 1.14 -2.41
CA LEU A 29 8.03 1.44 -3.58
C LEU A 29 8.91 1.46 -4.83
N THR A 30 9.24 0.27 -5.28
CA THR A 30 9.82 0.05 -6.61
C THR A 30 8.69 -0.03 -7.64
N PRO A 31 8.97 0.22 -8.93
CA PRO A 31 7.98 0.00 -10.00
C PRO A 31 7.37 -1.40 -9.95
N TYR A 32 8.21 -2.42 -9.69
CA TYR A 32 7.79 -3.81 -9.54
C TYR A 32 6.86 -4.03 -8.33
N ALA A 33 7.15 -3.39 -7.20
CA ALA A 33 6.29 -3.46 -6.02
C ALA A 33 4.92 -2.83 -6.30
N ALA A 34 4.87 -1.72 -7.04
CA ALA A 34 3.61 -1.09 -7.43
C ALA A 34 2.79 -1.98 -8.37
N GLU A 35 3.42 -2.64 -9.35
CA GLU A 35 2.76 -3.63 -10.21
C GLU A 35 2.19 -4.80 -9.41
N THR A 36 2.96 -5.30 -8.44
CA THR A 36 2.53 -6.40 -7.56
C THR A 36 1.32 -6.00 -6.72
N ILE A 37 1.30 -4.78 -6.17
CA ILE A 37 0.17 -4.25 -5.40
C ILE A 37 -1.08 -4.09 -6.27
N CYS A 38 -0.92 -3.67 -7.52
CA CYS A 38 -2.01 -3.64 -8.49
C CYS A 38 -2.58 -5.04 -8.74
N ASP A 39 -1.74 -6.04 -8.95
CA ASP A 39 -2.17 -7.44 -9.15
C ASP A 39 -2.90 -7.99 -7.92
N ASP A 40 -2.35 -7.75 -6.72
CA ASP A 40 -2.97 -8.12 -5.45
C ASP A 40 -4.36 -7.46 -5.28
N ALA A 41 -4.51 -6.17 -5.64
CA ALA A 41 -5.78 -5.46 -5.60
C ALA A 41 -6.78 -5.94 -6.65
N LEU A 42 -6.32 -6.26 -7.86
CA LEU A 42 -7.16 -6.85 -8.91
C LEU A 42 -7.66 -8.24 -8.51
N ARG A 43 -6.81 -9.04 -7.86
CA ARG A 43 -7.13 -10.37 -7.35
C ARG A 43 -8.14 -10.34 -6.20
N ALA A 44 -8.11 -9.29 -5.38
CA ALA A 44 -9.10 -9.06 -4.33
C ALA A 44 -10.51 -8.75 -4.86
N GLY A 45 -10.61 -8.33 -6.13
CA GLY A 45 -11.87 -8.19 -6.85
C GLY A 45 -12.66 -6.90 -6.55
N PRO A 46 -13.86 -6.76 -7.16
CA PRO A 46 -14.71 -5.59 -6.97
C PRO A 46 -15.22 -5.48 -5.53
N GLY A 47 -15.15 -4.28 -4.97
CA GLY A 47 -15.45 -4.01 -3.56
C GLY A 47 -14.22 -4.08 -2.64
N ALA A 48 -13.06 -4.49 -3.15
CA ALA A 48 -11.82 -4.48 -2.38
C ALA A 48 -11.37 -3.06 -2.03
N ARG A 49 -10.63 -2.93 -0.94
CA ARG A 49 -10.03 -1.67 -0.48
C ARG A 49 -8.52 -1.78 -0.44
N LEU A 50 -7.83 -0.92 -1.16
CA LEU A 50 -6.38 -0.77 -1.20
C LEU A 50 -5.98 0.49 -0.40
N GLU A 51 -5.36 0.28 0.75
CA GLU A 51 -4.80 1.33 1.60
C GLU A 51 -3.28 1.39 1.39
N ILE A 52 -2.73 2.52 0.97
CA ILE A 52 -1.29 2.71 0.77
C ILE A 52 -0.79 3.76 1.76
N THR A 53 0.15 3.39 2.61
CA THR A 53 0.84 4.30 3.53
C THR A 53 2.25 4.54 3.02
N VAL A 54 2.61 5.80 2.74
CA VAL A 54 3.92 6.20 2.21
C VAL A 54 4.76 6.86 3.30
N ALA A 55 6.06 6.58 3.39
CA ALA A 55 6.95 7.18 4.39
C ALA A 55 6.89 8.73 4.41
N ALA A 56 7.01 9.30 5.62
CA ALA A 56 6.93 10.75 5.88
C ALA A 56 7.87 11.61 5.02
N GLY A 57 9.01 11.05 4.57
CA GLY A 57 10.00 11.75 3.75
C GLY A 57 9.62 11.91 2.28
N THR A 58 8.45 11.43 1.84
CA THR A 58 8.01 11.57 0.44
C THR A 58 7.23 12.86 0.24
N ASP A 59 7.62 13.73 -0.69
CA ASP A 59 6.94 15.00 -1.00
C ASP A 59 5.51 14.84 -1.54
N ASP A 60 4.71 15.92 -1.52
CA ASP A 60 3.30 15.89 -1.94
C ASP A 60 3.13 15.54 -3.41
N ALA A 61 4.09 15.95 -4.24
CA ALA A 61 4.17 15.53 -5.64
C ALA A 61 4.40 14.02 -5.79
N GLY A 62 5.15 13.40 -4.86
CA GLY A 62 5.33 11.95 -4.84
C GLY A 62 4.06 11.21 -4.42
N LEU A 63 3.33 11.76 -3.43
CA LEU A 63 2.05 11.22 -2.98
C LEU A 63 0.98 11.29 -4.08
N ASP A 64 0.88 12.43 -4.76
CA ASP A 64 -0.07 12.64 -5.87
C ASP A 64 0.22 11.70 -7.03
N ARG A 65 1.49 11.50 -7.37
CA ARG A 65 1.90 10.53 -8.40
C ARG A 65 1.52 9.10 -8.04
N VAL A 66 1.68 8.70 -6.79
CA VAL A 66 1.22 7.39 -6.31
C VAL A 66 -0.30 7.29 -6.43
N GLN A 67 -1.03 8.32 -6.01
CA GLN A 67 -2.48 8.34 -6.13
C GLN A 67 -2.93 8.20 -7.59
N ASP A 68 -2.35 8.95 -8.52
CA ASP A 68 -2.64 8.88 -9.95
C ASP A 68 -2.34 7.49 -10.53
N GLN A 69 -1.21 6.89 -10.13
CA GLN A 69 -0.81 5.56 -10.57
C GLN A 69 -1.80 4.46 -10.16
N PHE A 70 -2.51 4.60 -9.04
CA PHE A 70 -3.52 3.65 -8.57
C PHE A 70 -4.96 4.11 -8.82
N ALA A 71 -5.20 5.34 -9.29
CA ALA A 71 -6.54 5.91 -9.48
C ALA A 71 -7.40 5.08 -10.45
N TRP A 72 -6.78 4.44 -11.44
CA TRP A 72 -7.46 3.57 -12.40
C TRP A 72 -8.09 2.32 -11.77
N LEU A 73 -7.64 1.89 -10.58
CA LEU A 73 -8.27 0.79 -9.83
C LEU A 73 -9.67 1.15 -9.33
N ARG A 74 -9.95 2.44 -9.07
CA ARG A 74 -11.30 2.92 -8.72
C ARG A 74 -12.31 2.65 -9.82
N ALA A 75 -11.89 2.69 -11.08
CA ALA A 75 -12.74 2.31 -12.21
C ALA A 75 -13.06 0.81 -12.25
N ARG A 76 -12.38 -0.02 -11.45
CA ARG A 76 -12.67 -1.46 -11.27
C ARG A 76 -13.47 -1.72 -9.97
N SER A 77 -14.05 -0.68 -9.37
CA SER A 77 -14.75 -0.75 -8.07
C SER A 77 -13.84 -1.14 -6.90
N ILE A 78 -12.55 -0.83 -6.99
CA ILE A 78 -11.60 -0.99 -5.88
C ILE A 78 -11.40 0.38 -5.23
N GLU A 79 -11.68 0.48 -3.94
CA GLU A 79 -11.45 1.71 -3.19
C GLU A 79 -9.94 1.90 -2.95
N VAL A 80 -9.39 3.07 -3.31
CA VAL A 80 -7.96 3.35 -3.12
C VAL A 80 -7.79 4.54 -2.18
N GLU A 81 -7.10 4.31 -1.08
CA GLU A 81 -6.83 5.32 -0.05
C GLU A 81 -5.31 5.43 0.14
N VAL A 82 -4.74 6.60 -0.15
CA VAL A 82 -3.29 6.83 -0.01
C VAL A 82 -3.08 7.82 1.13
N HIS A 83 -2.34 7.39 2.13
CA HIS A 83 -1.95 8.18 3.30
C HIS A 83 -0.45 8.34 3.33
N ARG A 84 0.00 9.49 3.82
CA ARG A 84 1.38 9.61 4.26
C ARG A 84 1.46 9.13 5.71
N ASP A 85 2.54 8.42 6.05
CA ASP A 85 2.87 8.05 7.41
C ASP A 85 3.22 9.31 8.19
N TYR A 86 2.20 10.01 8.69
CA TYR A 86 2.37 11.17 9.58
C TYR A 86 2.79 10.73 10.99
N ARG A 87 3.53 9.63 11.13
CA ARG A 87 3.95 9.14 12.44
C ARG A 87 5.12 9.95 12.97
N GLY A 88 4.75 11.03 13.66
CA GLY A 88 5.26 11.31 14.99
C GLY A 88 4.82 10.27 16.04
N ARG A 89 4.82 8.97 15.71
CA ARG A 89 4.56 7.88 16.66
C ARG A 89 5.52 6.73 16.39
N PRO A 90 6.42 6.36 17.33
CA PRO A 90 7.29 5.21 17.13
C PRO A 90 6.40 3.99 16.87
N LEU A 91 6.57 3.38 15.69
CA LEU A 91 6.08 2.04 15.45
C LEU A 91 6.75 1.18 16.52
N ARG A 92 5.96 0.57 17.41
CA ARG A 92 6.48 -0.52 18.23
C ARG A 92 7.06 -1.53 17.26
N ALA A 93 8.37 -1.69 17.30
CA ALA A 93 9.03 -2.84 16.72
C ALA A 93 8.28 -4.06 17.24
N HIS A 94 7.75 -4.87 16.33
CA HIS A 94 7.37 -6.23 16.68
C HIS A 94 8.65 -6.89 17.20
N PRO A 95 8.71 -7.35 18.46
CA PRO A 95 9.79 -8.22 18.87
C PRO A 95 9.68 -9.48 18.02
N ASP A 96 10.80 -9.77 17.37
CA ASP A 96 11.13 -10.98 16.66
C ASP A 96 10.63 -12.22 17.45
N VAL A 97 9.87 -13.07 16.77
CA VAL A 97 9.46 -14.37 17.30
C VAL A 97 10.66 -15.29 17.14
N ALA A 98 11.37 -15.50 18.25
CA ALA A 98 12.24 -16.65 18.44
C ALA A 98 11.82 -17.34 19.74
N ALA A 99 11.19 -18.51 19.59
CA ALA A 99 11.01 -19.50 20.64
C ALA A 99 11.64 -20.81 20.14
#